data_AF-A0A7W7YK13-F1
#
_entry.id   AF-A0A7W7YK13-F1
#
_cell.length_a   1.000
_cell.length_b   1.000
_cell.length_c   1.000
_cell.angle_alpha   90.00
_cell.angle_beta   90.00
_cell.angle_gamma   90.00
#
_symmetry.space_group_name_H-M   'P 1'
#
loop_
_entity.id
_entity.type
_entity.pdbx_description
1 polymer ?
#
loop_
_entity_poly.entity_id
_entity_poly.type
_entity_poly.pdbx_seq_one_letter_code
_entity_poly.pdbx_strand_id
1 'polypeptide(L)'
;MNALPHLPQLHNFLFMLPASTTAAEQEIIVSLARRMTALGYVYIASAHEGTMVDREDIRFMPLHEDMLPSFGVMAAVFIVRDQRIACAAREVYPDAHVLVIDPDRIREDLPDFEPEVIRSWPVPSAERPVVQKEWAAAA
;
A
#
# COMPACT_ATOMS: atom_id res chain seq x y z
N MET A 1 31.11 -10.48 -16.00
CA MET A 1 30.03 -9.63 -15.45
C MET A 1 29.30 -10.47 -14.41
N ASN A 2 29.60 -10.27 -13.14
CA ASN A 2 28.89 -10.97 -12.07
C ASN A 2 27.51 -10.35 -11.94
N ALA A 3 26.46 -11.14 -12.20
CA ALA A 3 25.10 -10.75 -11.85
C ALA A 3 25.08 -10.47 -10.35
N LEU A 4 24.69 -9.24 -9.99
CA LEU A 4 24.37 -8.92 -8.60
C LEU A 4 23.33 -9.96 -8.12
N PRO A 5 23.47 -10.53 -6.92
CA PRO A 5 22.45 -11.41 -6.38
C PRO A 5 21.14 -10.66 -6.46
N HIS A 6 20.13 -11.28 -7.08
CA HIS A 6 18.79 -10.70 -7.16
C HIS A 6 18.36 -10.37 -5.74
N LEU A 7 18.43 -9.09 -5.37
CA LEU A 7 17.85 -8.62 -4.13
C LEU A 7 16.40 -9.11 -4.17
N PRO A 8 15.89 -9.74 -3.10
CA PRO A 8 14.48 -10.09 -3.06
C PRO A 8 13.72 -8.80 -3.38
N GLN A 9 12.87 -8.84 -4.42
CA GLN A 9 12.08 -7.69 -4.83
C GLN A 9 11.15 -7.37 -3.66
N LEU A 10 11.56 -6.44 -2.79
CA LEU A 10 10.79 -6.05 -1.63
C LEU A 10 9.54 -5.33 -2.13
N HIS A 11 8.39 -5.90 -1.83
CA HIS A 11 7.10 -5.35 -2.23
C HIS A 11 6.74 -4.17 -1.31
N ASN A 12 6.23 -3.07 -1.87
CA ASN A 12 5.66 -2.00 -1.06
C ASN A 12 4.15 -2.22 -0.92
N PHE A 13 3.65 -2.21 0.31
CA PHE A 13 2.25 -2.44 0.63
C PHE A 13 1.68 -1.24 1.37
N LEU A 14 0.54 -0.74 0.91
CA LEU A 14 -0.12 0.41 1.52
C LEU A 14 -1.52 0.04 1.99
N PHE A 15 -1.82 0.27 3.26
CA PHE A 15 -3.16 0.18 3.81
C PHE A 15 -3.72 1.58 4.02
N MET A 16 -4.94 1.83 3.56
CA MET A 16 -5.67 3.08 3.74
C MET A 16 -6.87 2.83 4.65
N LEU A 17 -6.87 3.55 5.78
CA LEU A 17 -7.89 3.48 6.83
C LEU A 17 -8.63 4.83 6.86
N PRO A 18 -9.81 4.92 6.21
CA PRO A 18 -10.63 6.13 6.25
C PRO A 18 -11.12 6.43 7.67
N ALA A 19 -11.66 7.64 7.88
CA ALA A 19 -12.15 8.08 9.20
C ALA A 19 -13.26 7.19 9.78
N SER A 20 -13.98 6.45 8.93
CA SER A 20 -14.99 5.46 9.34
C SER A 20 -14.41 4.18 9.95
N THR A 21 -13.10 3.96 9.88
CA THR A 21 -12.43 2.78 10.45
C THR A 21 -12.43 2.88 11.97
N THR A 22 -12.92 1.87 12.67
CA THR A 22 -12.90 1.85 14.14
C THR A 22 -11.53 1.42 14.68
N ALA A 23 -11.27 1.67 15.96
CA ALA A 23 -10.01 1.23 16.60
C ALA A 23 -9.85 -0.30 16.57
N ALA A 24 -10.92 -1.06 16.80
CA ALA A 24 -10.91 -2.52 16.73
C ALA A 24 -10.61 -3.02 15.31
N GLU A 25 -11.17 -2.37 14.29
CA GLU A 25 -10.87 -2.70 12.90
C GLU A 25 -9.42 -2.37 12.54
N GLN A 26 -8.90 -1.23 13.02
CA GLN A 26 -7.50 -0.87 12.85
C GLN A 26 -6.56 -1.93 13.44
N GLU A 27 -6.87 -2.52 14.60
CA GLU A 27 -6.07 -3.61 15.17
C GLU A 27 -6.04 -4.86 14.27
N ILE A 28 -7.16 -5.18 13.62
CA ILE A 28 -7.25 -6.27 12.64
C ILE A 28 -6.35 -5.96 11.43
N ILE A 29 -6.44 -4.74 10.90
CA ILE A 29 -5.60 -4.30 9.77
C ILE A 29 -4.13 -4.30 10.13
N VAL A 30 -3.76 -3.81 11.31
CA VAL A 30 -2.37 -3.82 11.79
C VAL A 30 -1.86 -5.26 11.92
N SER A 31 -2.70 -6.18 12.38
CA SER A 31 -2.34 -7.61 12.47
C SER A 31 -2.08 -8.22 11.10
N LEU A 32 -2.88 -7.86 10.08
CA LEU A 32 -2.66 -8.27 8.69
C LEU A 32 -1.39 -7.64 8.11
N ALA A 33 -1.22 -6.32 8.29
CA ALA A 33 -0.05 -5.56 7.86
C ALA A 33 1.26 -6.16 8.43
N ARG A 34 1.28 -6.56 9.70
CA ARG A 34 2.42 -7.23 10.34
C ARG A 34 2.81 -8.54 9.67
N ARG A 35 1.86 -9.30 9.11
CA ARG A 35 2.20 -10.52 8.36
C ARG A 35 2.92 -10.19 7.06
N MET A 36 2.58 -9.04 6.46
CA MET A 36 3.10 -8.60 5.19
C MET A 36 4.50 -7.97 5.29
N THR A 37 4.97 -7.60 6.50
CA THR A 37 6.34 -7.10 6.68
C THR A 37 7.40 -8.15 6.35
N ALA A 38 7.06 -9.44 6.42
CA ALA A 38 7.92 -10.53 5.96
C ALA A 38 8.13 -10.55 4.43
N LEU A 39 7.31 -9.82 3.68
CA LEU A 39 7.30 -9.78 2.21
C LEU A 39 7.81 -8.44 1.65
N GLY A 40 7.91 -7.40 2.48
CA GLY A 40 8.40 -6.10 2.06
C GLY A 40 8.01 -4.97 3.02
N TYR A 41 8.04 -3.75 2.51
CA TYR A 41 7.75 -2.55 3.31
C TYR A 41 6.25 -2.31 3.42
N VAL A 42 5.78 -2.03 4.63
CA VAL A 42 4.36 -1.84 4.92
C VAL A 42 4.08 -0.45 5.46
N TYR A 43 3.09 0.20 4.85
CA TYR A 43 2.65 1.54 5.16
C TYR A 43 1.18 1.51 5.57
N ILE A 44 0.81 2.25 6.62
CA ILE A 44 -0.58 2.44 7.04
C ILE A 44 -0.87 3.93 7.02
N ALA A 45 -1.65 4.37 6.03
CA ALA A 45 -2.24 5.69 6.01
C ALA A 45 -3.60 5.66 6.73
N SER A 46 -3.73 6.39 7.83
CA SER A 46 -4.95 6.41 8.64
C SER A 46 -5.41 7.83 8.90
N ALA A 47 -6.72 8.05 8.82
CA ALA A 47 -7.34 9.33 9.18
C ALA A 47 -7.22 9.64 10.68
N HIS A 48 -6.89 8.64 11.51
CA HIS A 48 -6.69 8.78 12.95
C HIS A 48 -5.25 9.13 13.34
N GLU A 49 -4.33 9.14 12.38
CA GLU A 49 -2.93 9.48 12.61
C GLU A 49 -2.68 10.93 12.22
N GLY A 50 -2.19 11.74 13.17
CA GLY A 50 -1.89 13.16 12.91
C GLY A 50 -0.49 13.42 12.37
N THR A 51 0.43 12.48 12.56
CA THR A 51 1.84 12.61 12.18
C THR A 51 2.39 11.29 11.66
N MET A 52 3.50 11.37 10.93
CA MET A 52 4.21 10.17 10.49
C MET A 52 4.98 9.57 11.67
N VAL A 53 4.78 8.28 11.91
CA VAL A 53 5.44 7.55 12.99
C VAL A 53 5.75 6.11 12.57
N ASP A 54 6.98 5.69 12.78
CA ASP A 54 7.38 4.30 12.59
C ASP A 54 7.08 3.54 13.89
N ARG A 55 6.23 2.51 13.81
CA ARG A 55 5.90 1.62 14.93
C ARG A 55 6.31 0.22 14.53
N GLU A 56 7.39 -0.24 15.16
CA GLU A 56 8.04 -1.52 14.82
C GLU A 56 8.52 -1.50 13.35
N ASP A 57 7.96 -2.36 12.49
CA ASP A 57 8.30 -2.48 11.06
C ASP A 57 7.24 -1.87 10.13
N ILE A 58 6.27 -1.14 10.69
CA ILE A 58 5.19 -0.50 9.95
C ILE A 58 5.30 1.02 10.07
N ARG A 59 5.25 1.69 8.93
CA ARG A 59 5.20 3.16 8.89
C ARG A 59 3.76 3.64 8.88
N PHE A 60 3.36 4.32 9.95
CA PHE A 60 2.07 5.00 10.04
C PHE A 60 2.20 6.42 9.50
N MET A 61 1.15 6.88 8.81
CA MET A 61 1.10 8.21 8.22
C MET A 61 -0.33 8.75 8.22
N PRO A 62 -0.51 10.08 8.22
CA PRO A 62 -1.82 10.69 8.04
C PRO A 62 -2.40 10.33 6.67
N LEU A 63 -3.69 9.99 6.65
CA LEU A 63 -4.46 9.91 5.41
C LEU A 63 -5.18 11.23 5.18
N HIS A 64 -4.80 11.95 4.12
CA HIS A 64 -5.48 13.15 3.68
C HIS A 64 -6.50 12.80 2.59
N GLU A 65 -7.72 13.33 2.70
CA GLU A 65 -8.79 13.06 1.72
C GLU A 65 -8.46 13.61 0.32
N ASP A 66 -7.66 14.68 0.26
CA ASP A 66 -7.32 15.37 -0.99
C ASP A 66 -6.06 14.85 -1.69
N MET A 67 -5.24 14.06 -1.00
CA MET A 67 -3.96 13.59 -1.53
C MET A 67 -3.60 12.21 -1.01
N LEU A 68 -3.60 11.22 -1.92
CA LEU A 68 -3.16 9.87 -1.60
C LEU A 68 -1.64 9.79 -1.42
N PRO A 69 -1.12 8.94 -0.51
CA PRO A 69 0.30 8.88 -0.21
C PRO A 69 1.12 8.30 -1.38
N SER A 70 2.00 9.10 -1.98
CA SER A 70 2.84 8.65 -3.10
C SER A 70 4.22 8.22 -2.62
N PHE A 71 4.46 6.92 -2.44
CA PHE A 71 5.75 6.38 -2.03
C PHE A 71 6.20 5.23 -2.93
N GLY A 72 7.29 5.40 -3.68
CA GLY A 72 7.84 4.32 -4.50
C GLY A 72 6.81 3.65 -5.43
N VAL A 73 7.12 2.42 -5.85
CA VAL A 73 6.21 1.61 -6.66
C VAL A 73 5.46 0.65 -5.74
N MET A 74 4.15 0.81 -5.66
CA MET A 74 3.28 -0.03 -4.84
C MET A 74 3.03 -1.38 -5.50
N ALA A 75 3.23 -2.46 -4.75
CA ALA A 75 2.81 -3.80 -5.16
C ALA A 75 1.32 -4.01 -4.91
N ALA A 76 0.83 -3.57 -3.74
CA ALA A 76 -0.59 -3.60 -3.44
C ALA A 76 -1.03 -2.44 -2.54
N VAL A 77 -2.29 -2.05 -2.73
CA VAL A 77 -2.96 -1.01 -1.97
C VAL A 77 -4.28 -1.59 -1.46
N PHE A 78 -4.44 -1.61 -0.14
CA PHE A 78 -5.62 -2.12 0.55
C PHE A 78 -6.42 -0.95 1.12
N ILE A 79 -7.70 -0.87 0.80
CA ILE A 79 -8.58 0.20 1.25
C ILE A 79 -9.69 -0.39 2.11
N VAL A 80 -9.85 0.11 3.34
CA VAL A 80 -10.91 -0.35 4.23
C VAL A 80 -12.26 0.23 3.80
N ARG A 81 -13.13 -0.63 3.25
CA ARG A 81 -14.55 -0.37 2.92
C ARG A 81 -14.88 0.87 2.05
N ASP A 82 -13.91 1.64 1.59
CA ASP A 82 -14.14 2.88 0.83
C ASP A 82 -13.87 2.72 -0.67
N GLN A 83 -14.96 2.64 -1.44
CA GLN A 83 -14.90 2.51 -2.90
C GLN A 83 -14.44 3.79 -3.61
N ARG A 84 -14.65 4.98 -3.00
CA ARG A 84 -14.24 6.25 -3.61
C ARG A 84 -12.73 6.38 -3.56
N ILE A 85 -12.14 6.10 -2.41
CA ILE A 85 -10.68 6.06 -2.23
C ILE A 85 -10.08 4.96 -3.11
N ALA A 86 -10.72 3.79 -3.20
CA ALA A 86 -10.25 2.72 -4.09
C ALA A 86 -10.26 3.11 -5.59
N CYS A 87 -11.26 3.87 -6.03
CA CYS A 87 -11.29 4.40 -7.40
C CYS A 87 -10.11 5.35 -7.64
N ALA A 88 -9.87 6.29 -6.74
CA ALA A 88 -8.73 7.21 -6.83
C ALA A 88 -7.38 6.47 -6.75
N ALA A 89 -7.27 5.45 -5.90
CA ALA A 89 -6.06 4.63 -5.77
C ALA A 89 -5.72 3.90 -7.08
N ARG A 90 -6.70 3.43 -7.86
CA ARG A 90 -6.44 2.81 -9.17
C ARG A 90 -5.84 3.77 -10.19
N GLU A 91 -6.16 5.06 -10.09
CA GLU A 91 -5.59 6.08 -10.96
C GLU A 91 -4.17 6.46 -10.51
N VAL A 92 -3.95 6.55 -9.19
CA VAL A 92 -2.66 6.95 -8.60
C VAL A 92 -1.62 5.83 -8.62
N TYR A 93 -2.05 4.58 -8.44
CA TYR A 93 -1.19 3.38 -8.42
C TYR A 93 -1.61 2.39 -9.51
N PRO A 94 -1.43 2.74 -10.81
CA PRO A 94 -1.95 1.95 -11.92
C PRO A 94 -1.33 0.54 -12.04
N ASP A 95 -0.13 0.36 -11.48
CA ASP A 95 0.59 -0.92 -11.53
C ASP A 95 0.43 -1.73 -10.21
N ALA A 96 -0.35 -1.23 -9.24
CA ALA A 96 -0.57 -1.90 -7.96
C ALA A 96 -1.86 -2.71 -7.94
N HIS A 97 -1.87 -3.79 -7.15
CA HIS A 97 -3.11 -4.50 -6.81
C HIS A 97 -3.95 -3.68 -5.84
N VAL A 98 -5.00 -3.04 -6.34
CA VAL A 98 -5.92 -2.23 -5.53
C VAL A 98 -7.11 -3.07 -5.06
N LEU A 99 -7.18 -3.33 -3.77
CA LEU A 99 -8.17 -4.20 -3.13
C LEU A 99 -8.97 -3.41 -2.09
N VAL A 100 -10.29 -3.58 -2.10
CA VAL A 100 -11.15 -3.09 -1.01
C VAL A 100 -11.37 -4.24 -0.06
N ILE A 101 -11.00 -4.04 1.20
CA ILE A 101 -11.08 -5.05 2.24
C ILE A 101 -12.11 -4.66 3.29
N ASP A 102 -12.76 -5.68 3.85
CA ASP A 102 -13.69 -5.54 4.95
C ASP A 102 -13.09 -6.19 6.20
N PRO A 103 -12.75 -5.41 7.25
CA PRO A 103 -12.16 -5.94 8.48
C PRO A 103 -12.95 -7.08 9.12
N ASP A 104 -14.29 -7.07 8.98
CA ASP A 104 -15.16 -8.11 9.53
C ASP A 104 -15.01 -9.45 8.80
N ARG A 105 -14.52 -9.41 7.56
CA ARG A 105 -14.34 -10.58 6.67
C ARG A 105 -12.88 -10.98 6.48
N ILE A 106 -11.93 -10.17 6.93
CA ILE A 106 -10.49 -10.47 6.82
C ILE A 106 -10.15 -11.86 7.37
N ARG A 107 -10.79 -12.34 8.43
CA ARG A 107 -10.52 -13.68 8.97
C ARG A 107 -10.88 -14.80 8.00
N GLU A 108 -11.90 -14.59 7.17
CA GLU A 108 -12.34 -15.52 6.13
C GLU A 108 -11.46 -15.40 4.90
N ASP A 109 -11.05 -14.18 4.57
CA ASP A 109 -10.23 -13.85 3.39
C ASP A 109 -8.71 -14.01 3.64
N LEU A 110 -8.28 -14.34 4.87
CA LEU A 110 -6.88 -14.55 5.28
C LEU A 110 -6.06 -15.41 4.32
N PRO A 111 -6.58 -16.52 3.75
CA PRO A 111 -5.86 -17.33 2.77
C PRO A 111 -5.38 -16.54 1.53
N ASP A 112 -6.10 -15.50 1.13
CA ASP A 112 -5.75 -14.66 -0.03
C ASP A 112 -4.56 -13.72 0.26
N PHE A 113 -4.21 -13.57 1.54
CA PHE A 113 -3.08 -12.75 2.00
C PHE A 113 -1.90 -13.61 2.49
N GLU A 114 -1.92 -14.92 2.24
CA GLU A 114 -0.79 -15.77 2.57
C GLU A 114 0.43 -15.45 1.68
N PRO A 115 1.66 -15.52 2.22
CA PRO A 115 2.90 -15.21 1.52
C PRO A 115 3.03 -15.84 0.13
N GLU A 116 2.58 -17.09 -0.03
CA GLU A 116 2.66 -17.83 -1.28
C GLU A 116 1.75 -17.24 -2.35
N VAL A 117 0.56 -16.76 -1.97
CA VAL A 117 -0.39 -16.10 -2.87
C VAL A 117 0.16 -14.74 -3.27
N ILE A 118 0.65 -13.95 -2.32
CA ILE A 118 1.19 -12.61 -2.60
C ILE A 118 2.44 -12.68 -3.48
N ARG A 119 3.31 -13.68 -3.29
CA ARG A 119 4.50 -13.91 -4.16
C ARG A 119 4.13 -14.25 -5.60
N SER A 120 2.91 -14.72 -5.85
CA SER A 120 2.42 -14.97 -7.21
C SER A 120 1.91 -13.71 -7.91
N TRP A 121 1.73 -12.61 -7.17
CA TRP A 121 1.29 -11.35 -7.75
C TRP A 121 2.36 -10.77 -8.67
N PRO A 122 1.98 -10.24 -9.84
CA PRO A 122 2.93 -9.59 -10.73
C PRO A 122 3.67 -8.50 -9.96
N VAL A 123 5.00 -8.57 -9.98
CA VAL A 123 5.81 -7.49 -9.43
C VAL A 123 5.72 -6.33 -10.41
N PRO A 124 5.29 -5.14 -9.97
CA PRO A 124 5.28 -3.99 -10.85
C PRO A 124 6.72 -3.73 -11.30
N SER A 125 6.98 -3.86 -12.61
CA SER A 125 8.28 -3.52 -13.18
C SER A 125 8.48 -2.02 -13.00
N ALA A 126 9.56 -1.61 -12.32
CA ALA A 126 10.00 -0.22 -12.24
C ALA A 126 10.41 0.37 -13.62
N GLU A 127 10.16 -0.35 -14.72
CA GLU A 127 10.42 0.08 -16.09
C GLU A 127 9.18 0.78 -16.68
N ARG A 128 8.90 1.99 -16.20
CA ARG A 128 8.34 3.02 -17.09
C ARG A 128 9.19 4.27 -17.00
N PRO A 129 9.55 4.86 -18.16
CA PRO A 129 10.43 6.00 -18.20
C PRO A 129 9.77 7.16 -17.46
N VAL A 130 10.52 7.80 -16.59
CA VAL A 130 10.20 9.11 -16.05
C VAL A 130 9.97 10.01 -17.26
N VAL A 131 8.70 10.28 -17.59
CA VAL A 131 8.37 11.43 -18.43
C VAL A 131 8.61 12.64 -17.53
N GLN A 132 9.85 13.12 -17.53
CA GLN A 132 10.17 14.48 -17.14
C GLN A 132 9.35 15.36 -18.08
N LYS A 133 8.17 15.77 -17.62
CA LYS A 133 7.48 16.92 -18.21
C LYS A 133 8.37 18.11 -17.90
N GLU A 134 9.26 18.44 -18.84
CA GLU A 134 9.93 19.73 -18.87
C GLU A 134 8.84 20.81 -18.77
N TRP A 135 8.79 21.51 -17.64
CA TRP A 135 8.16 22.82 -17.59
C TRP A 135 9.05 23.80 -18.35
N ALA A 136 8.96 23.75 -19.67
CA ALA A 136 9.25 24.88 -20.52
C ALA A 136 7.98 25.74 -20.62
N ALA A 137 7.92 26.80 -19.83
CA ALA A 137 7.12 28.00 -20.10
C ALA A 137 7.78 29.15 -19.32
N ALA A 138 8.69 29.90 -19.93
CA ALA A 138 8.39 31.05 -20.77
C ALA A 138 7.64 32.15 -20.00
N ALA A 139 8.40 33.05 -19.37
CA ALA A 139 8.16 34.49 -19.32
C ALA A 139 9.46 35.19 -18.92
#